data_AF-A0A7J6S420-F1
#
_entry.id   AF-A0A7J6S420-F1
#
_cell.length_a   1.000
_cell.length_b   1.000
_cell.length_c   1.000
_cell.angle_alpha   90.00
_cell.angle_beta   90.00
_cell.angle_gamma   90.00
#
_symmetry.space_group_name_H-M   'P 1'
#
loop_
_entity.id
_entity.type
_entity.pdbx_description
1 polymer ?
#
loop_
_entity_poly.entity_id
_entity_poly.type
_entity_poly.pdbx_seq_one_letter_code
_entity_poly.pdbx_strand_id
1 'polypeptide(L)'
;DSTAALNEALDPLTDTMDLIAGRALATLGEATPMELARLVLAFTSDSGGIISPPKQLLESSLECARDKLMFMAPAELVNVAFAFGQVRESLTSVSDIALLDASIFERLRFSAVSSAPLFLASEVAGLLQVYARWRIPFGHSDLAVMVSRLVATADKCDAEVACNAAYCTSMIVLNTAKSREIAPSALMESLRKLLQSYSPLIVSSAATLELGTIAKFVEAMSNTAHSDRAVMDALARSLMASPARVVELGRSKRTCHMLIESFIAHGFDPEEDLMLTLREQREGGGGSS
;
A
#
# COMPACT_ATOMS: atom_id res chain seq x y z
N ASP A 1 -12.13 -28.09 32.00
CA ASP A 1 -13.48 -27.50 32.08
C ASP A 1 -13.71 -26.35 31.11
N SER A 2 -12.86 -25.31 31.06
CA SER A 2 -13.04 -24.20 30.09
C SER A 2 -12.91 -24.59 28.61
N THR A 3 -12.08 -25.58 28.26
CA THR A 3 -11.89 -26.06 26.88
C THR A 3 -13.02 -26.98 26.39
N ALA A 4 -13.66 -27.73 27.29
CA ALA A 4 -14.80 -28.59 26.93
C ALA A 4 -16.05 -27.75 26.60
N ALA A 5 -16.32 -26.70 27.38
CA ALA A 5 -17.41 -25.77 27.13
C ALA A 5 -17.21 -24.91 25.85
N LEU A 6 -15.97 -24.66 25.45
CA LEU A 6 -15.63 -23.98 24.21
C LEU A 6 -15.87 -24.88 22.98
N ASN A 7 -15.53 -26.17 23.10
CA ASN A 7 -15.76 -27.14 22.03
C ASN A 7 -17.26 -27.42 21.82
N GLU A 8 -18.05 -27.60 22.88
CA GLU A 8 -19.51 -27.79 22.76
C GLU A 8 -20.25 -26.60 22.11
N ALA A 9 -19.70 -25.38 22.24
CA ALA A 9 -20.28 -24.18 21.62
C ALA A 9 -19.84 -23.97 20.15
N LEU A 10 -18.71 -24.54 19.73
CA LEU A 10 -18.15 -24.40 18.39
C LEU A 10 -18.73 -25.41 17.39
N ASP A 11 -19.20 -26.57 17.86
CA ASP A 11 -19.73 -27.63 16.99
C ASP A 11 -20.95 -27.17 16.15
N PRO A 12 -21.99 -26.51 16.70
CA PRO A 12 -23.16 -26.07 15.91
C PRO A 12 -22.82 -24.96 14.91
N LEU A 13 -21.84 -24.13 15.25
CA LEU A 13 -21.36 -23.06 14.38
C LEU A 13 -20.59 -23.65 13.19
N THR A 14 -19.75 -24.65 13.44
CA THR A 14 -18.99 -25.36 12.41
C THR A 14 -19.94 -26.06 11.43
N ASP A 15 -20.95 -26.78 11.93
CA ASP A 15 -21.97 -27.44 11.09
C ASP A 15 -22.74 -26.45 10.21
N THR A 16 -23.07 -25.26 10.74
CA THR A 16 -23.76 -24.22 9.98
C THR A 16 -22.86 -23.64 8.89
N MET A 17 -21.59 -23.39 9.20
CA MET A 17 -20.61 -22.86 8.25
C MET A 17 -20.31 -23.86 7.13
N ASP A 18 -20.22 -25.15 7.43
CA ASP A 18 -20.06 -26.20 6.44
C ASP A 18 -21.27 -26.31 5.51
N LEU A 19 -22.49 -26.17 6.04
CA LEU A 19 -23.71 -26.12 5.23
C LEU A 19 -23.73 -24.90 4.30
N ILE A 20 -23.34 -23.72 4.79
CA ILE A 20 -23.23 -22.50 3.98
C ILE A 20 -22.18 -22.68 2.89
N ALA A 21 -21.00 -23.21 3.23
CA ALA A 21 -19.92 -23.47 2.29
C ALA A 21 -20.37 -24.44 1.18
N GLY A 22 -21.05 -25.53 1.55
CA GLY A 22 -21.60 -26.50 0.59
C GLY A 22 -22.58 -25.87 -0.40
N ARG A 23 -23.45 -24.95 0.06
CA ARG A 23 -24.38 -24.22 -0.82
C ARG A 23 -23.66 -23.18 -1.68
N ALA A 24 -22.69 -22.47 -1.12
CA ALA A 24 -21.92 -21.47 -1.84
C ALA A 24 -21.15 -22.09 -3.01
N LEU A 25 -20.54 -23.26 -2.81
CA LEU A 25 -19.81 -24.02 -3.84
C LEU A 25 -20.62 -24.21 -5.14
N ALA A 26 -21.92 -24.41 -5.05
CA ALA A 26 -22.80 -24.60 -6.21
C ALA A 26 -23.01 -23.33 -7.06
N THR A 27 -22.67 -22.15 -6.54
CA THR A 27 -22.97 -20.84 -7.16
C THR A 27 -21.73 -19.95 -7.37
N LEU A 28 -20.53 -20.41 -7.01
CA LEU A 28 -19.29 -19.62 -7.14
C LEU A 28 -19.02 -19.14 -8.57
N GLY A 29 -19.39 -19.96 -9.55
CA GLY A 29 -19.24 -19.63 -10.98
C GLY A 29 -20.00 -18.38 -11.41
N GLU A 30 -21.05 -17.98 -10.68
CA GLU A 30 -21.87 -16.79 -10.97
C GLU A 30 -21.34 -15.53 -10.26
N ALA A 31 -20.63 -15.69 -9.14
CA ALA A 31 -20.17 -14.59 -8.30
C ALA A 31 -19.00 -13.80 -8.93
N THR A 32 -19.01 -12.49 -8.78
CA THR A 32 -17.90 -11.61 -9.16
C THR A 32 -16.67 -11.87 -8.27
N PRO A 33 -15.44 -11.54 -8.72
CA PRO A 33 -14.25 -11.67 -7.88
C PRO A 33 -14.33 -10.92 -6.55
N MET A 34 -15.04 -9.78 -6.51
CA MET A 34 -15.29 -9.03 -5.28
C MET A 34 -16.19 -9.79 -4.30
N GLU A 35 -17.26 -10.42 -4.79
CA GLU A 35 -18.16 -11.24 -3.96
C GLU A 35 -17.44 -12.49 -3.45
N LEU A 36 -16.60 -13.11 -4.29
CA LEU A 36 -15.76 -14.25 -3.89
C LEU A 36 -14.76 -13.85 -2.80
N ALA A 37 -14.11 -12.69 -2.91
CA ALA A 37 -13.23 -12.18 -1.85
C ALA A 37 -13.98 -11.96 -0.53
N ARG A 38 -15.18 -11.36 -0.58
CA ARG A 38 -16.02 -11.12 0.61
C ARG A 38 -16.51 -12.43 1.24
N LEU A 39 -16.87 -13.41 0.42
CA LEU A 39 -17.26 -14.73 0.89
C LEU A 39 -16.11 -15.38 1.66
N VAL A 40 -14.91 -15.45 1.07
CA VAL A 40 -13.74 -16.00 1.76
C VAL A 40 -13.42 -15.20 3.04
N LEU A 41 -13.50 -13.87 2.98
CA LEU A 41 -13.26 -13.01 4.14
C LEU A 41 -14.23 -13.30 5.29
N ALA A 42 -15.52 -13.47 5.02
CA ALA A 42 -16.52 -13.78 6.04
C ALA A 42 -16.17 -15.06 6.81
N PHE A 43 -15.71 -16.10 6.11
CA PHE A 43 -15.28 -17.36 6.73
C PHE A 43 -13.99 -17.24 7.55
N THR A 44 -13.17 -16.21 7.31
CA THR A 44 -11.94 -15.95 8.08
C THR A 44 -12.11 -14.96 9.23
N SER A 45 -13.09 -14.06 9.16
CA SER A 45 -13.26 -12.94 10.10
C SER A 45 -14.20 -13.25 11.26
N ASP A 46 -15.29 -13.98 11.01
CA ASP A 46 -16.35 -14.21 12.01
C ASP A 46 -15.98 -15.23 13.11
N SER A 47 -14.88 -15.96 12.92
CA SER A 47 -14.38 -16.95 13.88
C SER A 47 -13.26 -16.42 14.77
N GLY A 48 -12.93 -15.12 14.72
CA GLY A 48 -11.80 -14.55 15.48
C GLY A 48 -10.45 -15.20 15.10
N GLY A 49 -10.34 -15.75 13.89
CA GLY A 49 -9.18 -16.52 13.43
C GLY A 49 -9.13 -17.98 13.90
N ILE A 50 -10.18 -18.49 14.54
CA ILE A 50 -10.25 -19.87 15.06
C ILE A 50 -10.62 -20.88 13.96
N ILE A 51 -11.43 -20.46 12.98
CA ILE A 51 -11.92 -21.35 11.91
C ILE A 51 -11.36 -20.82 10.58
N SER A 52 -10.49 -21.60 9.96
CA SER A 52 -10.06 -21.38 8.57
C SER A 52 -11.22 -21.70 7.62
N PRO A 53 -11.35 -20.99 6.48
CA PRO A 53 -12.34 -21.33 5.48
C PRO A 53 -12.16 -22.78 5.05
N PRO A 54 -13.26 -23.53 4.79
CA PRO A 54 -13.16 -24.87 4.22
C PRO A 54 -12.27 -24.84 2.99
N LYS A 55 -11.23 -25.69 2.97
CA LYS A 55 -10.16 -25.62 1.96
C LYS A 55 -10.70 -25.65 0.52
N GLN A 56 -11.71 -26.49 0.28
CA GLN A 56 -12.38 -26.58 -1.01
C GLN A 56 -13.09 -25.27 -1.41
N LEU A 57 -13.71 -24.57 -0.45
CA LEU A 57 -14.35 -23.27 -0.69
C LEU A 57 -13.32 -22.21 -1.07
N LEU A 58 -12.19 -22.17 -0.35
CA LEU A 58 -11.08 -21.28 -0.66
C LEU A 58 -10.55 -21.55 -2.07
N GLU A 59 -10.08 -22.77 -2.35
CA GLU A 59 -9.51 -23.15 -3.64
C GLU A 59 -10.45 -22.84 -4.82
N SER A 60 -11.72 -23.24 -4.71
CA SER A 60 -12.72 -23.02 -5.76
C SER A 60 -13.03 -21.53 -5.96
N SER A 61 -13.08 -20.74 -4.87
CA SER A 61 -13.30 -19.29 -4.95
C SER A 61 -12.14 -18.57 -5.61
N LEU A 62 -10.90 -18.97 -5.30
CA LEU A 62 -9.70 -18.39 -5.91
C LEU A 62 -9.61 -18.74 -7.40
N GLU A 63 -9.93 -19.97 -7.78
CA GLU A 63 -10.00 -20.39 -9.18
C GLU A 63 -11.05 -19.59 -9.97
N CYS A 64 -12.28 -19.53 -9.46
CA CYS A 64 -13.36 -18.77 -10.11
C CYS A 64 -13.02 -17.28 -10.26
N ALA A 65 -12.39 -16.69 -9.24
CA ALA A 65 -11.97 -15.29 -9.30
C ALA A 65 -10.87 -15.08 -10.33
N ARG A 66 -9.82 -15.92 -10.31
CA ARG A 66 -8.65 -15.85 -11.23
C ARG A 66 -9.07 -15.81 -12.69
N ASP A 67 -10.02 -16.65 -13.07
CA ASP A 67 -10.46 -16.79 -14.46
C ASP A 67 -11.21 -15.54 -14.97
N LYS A 68 -11.79 -14.75 -14.06
CA LYS A 68 -12.52 -13.51 -14.37
C LYS A 68 -11.63 -12.27 -14.36
N LEU A 69 -10.50 -12.27 -13.65
CA LEU A 69 -9.63 -11.09 -13.47
C LEU A 69 -9.16 -10.46 -14.79
N MET A 70 -8.89 -11.27 -15.83
CA MET A 70 -8.31 -10.76 -17.08
C MET A 70 -9.26 -9.87 -17.89
N PHE A 71 -10.55 -9.85 -17.57
CA PHE A 71 -11.58 -9.07 -18.28
C PHE A 71 -12.00 -7.81 -17.52
N MET A 72 -11.42 -7.56 -16.34
CA MET A 72 -11.81 -6.46 -15.47
C MET A 72 -11.15 -5.15 -15.89
N ALA A 73 -11.86 -4.05 -15.70
CA ALA A 73 -11.32 -2.71 -15.89
C ALA A 73 -10.30 -2.37 -14.78
N PRO A 74 -9.38 -1.43 -15.02
CA PRO A 74 -8.38 -0.98 -14.03
C PRO A 74 -8.93 -0.68 -12.63
N ALA A 75 -9.98 0.15 -12.52
CA ALA A 75 -10.63 0.45 -11.24
C ALA A 75 -11.11 -0.81 -10.50
N GLU A 76 -11.67 -1.77 -11.24
CA GLU A 76 -12.17 -3.01 -10.67
C GLU A 76 -11.02 -3.91 -10.19
N LEU A 77 -9.92 -3.98 -10.95
CA LEU A 77 -8.70 -4.68 -10.54
C LEU A 77 -8.15 -4.13 -9.21
N VAL A 78 -8.13 -2.81 -9.04
CA VAL A 78 -7.69 -2.15 -7.80
C VAL A 78 -8.60 -2.54 -6.62
N ASN A 79 -9.91 -2.47 -6.82
CA ASN A 79 -10.88 -2.82 -5.79
C ASN A 79 -10.77 -4.29 -5.39
N VAL A 80 -10.64 -5.19 -6.35
CA VAL A 80 -10.47 -6.62 -6.11
C VAL A 80 -9.14 -6.92 -5.43
N ALA A 81 -8.06 -6.26 -5.84
CA ALA A 81 -6.75 -6.39 -5.18
C ALA A 81 -6.83 -6.00 -3.70
N PHE A 82 -7.54 -4.92 -3.37
CA PHE A 82 -7.76 -4.51 -1.98
C PHE A 82 -8.60 -5.53 -1.21
N ALA A 83 -9.69 -6.03 -1.80
CA ALA A 83 -10.57 -7.01 -1.15
C ALA A 83 -9.84 -8.32 -0.82
N PHE A 84 -9.05 -8.85 -1.76
CA PHE A 84 -8.21 -10.01 -1.49
C PHE A 84 -7.02 -9.69 -0.57
N GLY A 85 -6.58 -8.43 -0.49
CA GLY A 85 -5.63 -7.98 0.53
C GLY A 85 -6.18 -8.14 1.95
N GLN A 86 -7.46 -7.84 2.16
CA GLN A 86 -8.13 -8.07 3.44
C GLN A 86 -8.21 -9.57 3.76
N VAL A 87 -8.54 -10.40 2.76
CA VAL A 87 -8.50 -11.88 2.91
C VAL A 87 -7.10 -12.34 3.30
N ARG A 88 -6.06 -11.80 2.67
CA ARG A 88 -4.67 -12.13 3.00
C ARG A 88 -4.31 -11.78 4.44
N GLU A 89 -4.83 -10.67 4.95
CA GLU A 89 -4.60 -10.21 6.32
C GLU A 89 -5.29 -11.10 7.36
N SER A 90 -6.43 -11.69 7.02
CA SER A 90 -7.21 -12.57 7.91
C SER A 90 -6.78 -14.04 7.87
N LEU A 91 -6.12 -14.49 6.80
CA LEU A 91 -5.59 -15.85 6.72
C LEU A 91 -4.42 -16.06 7.70
N THR A 92 -4.47 -17.15 8.46
CA THR A 92 -3.43 -17.53 9.43
C THR A 92 -2.46 -18.58 8.87
N SER A 93 -2.91 -19.36 7.88
CA SER A 93 -2.13 -20.43 7.27
C SER A 93 -1.20 -19.91 6.19
N VAL A 94 0.10 -20.23 6.32
CA VAL A 94 1.12 -19.86 5.32
C VAL A 94 0.84 -20.52 3.97
N SER A 95 0.30 -21.75 3.93
CA SER A 95 -0.05 -22.40 2.67
C SER A 95 -1.18 -21.71 1.95
N ASP A 96 -2.15 -21.19 2.70
CA ASP A 96 -3.36 -20.56 2.14
C ASP A 96 -3.02 -19.16 1.63
N ILE A 97 -2.14 -18.45 2.35
CA ILE A 97 -1.55 -17.19 1.87
C ILE A 97 -0.76 -17.44 0.58
N ALA A 98 0.07 -18.49 0.52
CA ALA A 98 0.83 -18.82 -0.69
C ALA A 98 -0.09 -19.17 -1.87
N LEU A 99 -1.17 -19.92 -1.63
CA LEU A 99 -2.18 -20.24 -2.63
C LEU A 99 -2.89 -18.97 -3.15
N LEU A 100 -3.27 -18.06 -2.25
CA LEU A 100 -3.86 -16.76 -2.59
C LEU A 100 -2.90 -15.91 -3.42
N ASP A 101 -1.63 -15.80 -2.99
CA ASP A 101 -0.61 -15.02 -3.68
C ASP A 101 -0.39 -15.54 -5.11
N ALA A 102 -0.27 -16.87 -5.29
CA ALA A 102 -0.10 -17.50 -6.59
C ALA A 102 -1.36 -17.43 -7.48
N SER A 103 -2.56 -17.57 -6.91
CA SER A 103 -3.79 -17.63 -7.71
C SER A 103 -4.32 -16.25 -8.09
N ILE A 104 -4.23 -15.29 -7.17
CA ILE A 104 -4.88 -13.99 -7.29
C ILE A 104 -3.85 -12.88 -7.54
N PHE A 105 -2.86 -12.70 -6.67
CA PHE A 105 -1.97 -11.54 -6.79
C PHE A 105 -1.01 -11.64 -7.97
N GLU A 106 -0.58 -12.84 -8.35
CA GLU A 106 0.15 -13.04 -9.61
C GLU A 106 -0.72 -12.69 -10.83
N ARG A 107 -1.98 -13.14 -10.84
CA ARG A 107 -2.91 -12.90 -11.94
C ARG A 107 -3.35 -11.43 -12.04
N LEU A 108 -3.56 -10.76 -10.90
CA LEU A 108 -3.82 -9.33 -10.81
C LEU A 108 -2.65 -8.53 -11.38
N ARG A 109 -1.41 -8.88 -11.00
CA ARG A 109 -0.19 -8.25 -11.52
C ARG A 109 -0.13 -8.39 -13.04
N PHE A 110 -0.28 -9.62 -13.54
CA PHE A 110 -0.29 -9.89 -14.97
C PHE A 110 -1.36 -9.08 -15.73
N SER A 111 -2.58 -9.03 -15.20
CA SER A 111 -3.71 -8.33 -15.83
C SER A 111 -3.49 -6.81 -15.82
N ALA A 112 -2.98 -6.27 -14.71
CA ALA A 112 -2.66 -4.85 -14.58
C ALA A 112 -1.52 -4.43 -15.53
N VAL A 113 -0.45 -5.23 -15.64
CA VAL A 113 0.65 -4.96 -16.57
C VAL A 113 0.18 -4.99 -18.02
N SER A 114 -0.63 -5.99 -18.37
CA SER A 114 -1.17 -6.15 -19.74
C SER A 114 -2.11 -5.00 -20.14
N SER A 115 -2.80 -4.40 -19.17
CA SER A 115 -3.72 -3.27 -19.37
C SER A 115 -3.15 -1.92 -18.91
N ALA A 116 -1.84 -1.83 -18.64
CA ALA A 116 -1.18 -0.64 -18.10
C ALA A 116 -1.52 0.68 -18.83
N PRO A 117 -1.62 0.72 -20.18
CA PRO A 117 -1.98 1.95 -20.89
C PRO A 117 -3.36 2.51 -20.54
N LEU A 118 -4.26 1.69 -19.99
CA LEU A 118 -5.63 2.07 -19.63
C LEU A 118 -5.74 2.64 -18.21
N PHE A 119 -4.77 2.35 -17.33
CA PHE A 119 -4.81 2.78 -15.94
C PHE A 119 -4.65 4.29 -15.79
N LEU A 120 -5.43 4.90 -14.90
CA LEU A 120 -5.19 6.23 -14.36
C LEU A 120 -4.06 6.20 -13.32
N ALA A 121 -3.43 7.35 -13.06
CA ALA A 121 -2.38 7.44 -12.04
C ALA A 121 -2.87 7.03 -10.65
N SER A 122 -4.11 7.41 -10.30
CA SER A 122 -4.77 7.04 -9.04
C SER A 122 -5.00 5.53 -8.92
N GLU A 123 -5.34 4.87 -10.03
CA GLU A 123 -5.54 3.42 -10.06
C GLU A 123 -4.21 2.67 -9.92
N VAL A 124 -3.15 3.13 -10.59
CA VAL A 124 -1.81 2.54 -10.40
C VAL A 124 -1.35 2.75 -8.96
N ALA A 125 -1.53 3.95 -8.40
CA ALA A 125 -1.18 4.24 -7.01
C ALA A 125 -1.94 3.34 -6.04
N GLY A 126 -3.25 3.16 -6.25
CA GLY A 126 -4.10 2.27 -5.44
C GLY A 126 -3.66 0.81 -5.53
N LEU A 127 -3.34 0.32 -6.73
CA LEU A 127 -2.80 -1.02 -6.91
C LEU A 127 -1.47 -1.19 -6.17
N LEU A 128 -0.50 -0.29 -6.38
CA LEU A 128 0.80 -0.36 -5.72
C LEU A 128 0.67 -0.26 -4.19
N GLN A 129 -0.31 0.49 -3.68
CA GLN A 129 -0.59 0.56 -2.25
C GLN A 129 -0.98 -0.81 -1.67
N VAL A 130 -1.77 -1.62 -2.39
CA VAL A 130 -2.10 -2.99 -1.99
C VAL A 130 -0.82 -3.82 -1.86
N TYR A 131 0.01 -3.86 -2.90
CA TYR A 131 1.25 -4.64 -2.88
C TYR A 131 2.24 -4.15 -1.81
N ALA A 132 2.33 -2.85 -1.59
CA ALA A 132 3.18 -2.26 -0.55
C ALA A 132 2.68 -2.61 0.86
N ARG A 133 1.37 -2.47 1.13
CA ARG A 133 0.76 -2.70 2.45
C ARG A 133 0.97 -4.14 2.91
N TRP A 134 0.65 -5.11 2.05
CA TRP A 134 0.74 -6.54 2.38
C TRP A 134 2.09 -7.16 2.02
N ARG A 135 3.06 -6.37 1.55
CA ARG A 135 4.42 -6.78 1.16
C ARG A 135 4.41 -7.93 0.14
N ILE A 136 3.49 -7.85 -0.80
CA ILE A 136 3.33 -8.86 -1.86
C ILE A 136 4.41 -8.61 -2.92
N PRO A 137 5.13 -9.65 -3.37
CA PRO A 137 6.15 -9.47 -4.41
C PRO A 137 5.60 -8.89 -5.70
N PHE A 138 6.19 -7.78 -6.14
CA PHE A 138 5.93 -7.19 -7.45
C PHE A 138 7.17 -7.44 -8.33
N GLY A 139 7.00 -8.17 -9.43
CA GLY A 139 8.10 -8.48 -10.35
C GLY A 139 8.76 -7.20 -10.88
N HIS A 140 10.07 -7.24 -11.11
CA HIS A 140 10.84 -6.04 -11.46
C HIS A 140 10.43 -5.43 -12.80
N SER A 141 10.31 -6.27 -13.83
CA SER A 141 9.83 -5.86 -15.15
C SER A 141 8.44 -5.24 -15.05
N ASP A 142 7.58 -5.88 -14.27
CA ASP A 142 6.19 -5.50 -14.10
C ASP A 142 6.08 -4.15 -13.38
N LEU A 143 6.87 -3.95 -12.32
CA LEU A 143 6.93 -2.69 -11.58
C LEU A 143 7.44 -1.57 -12.49
N ALA A 144 8.46 -1.84 -13.31
CA ALA A 144 8.98 -0.84 -14.25
C ALA A 144 7.91 -0.40 -15.27
N VAL A 145 7.01 -1.29 -15.70
CA VAL A 145 5.87 -0.94 -16.56
C VAL A 145 4.90 -0.01 -15.82
N MET A 146 4.55 -0.33 -14.57
CA MET A 146 3.68 0.51 -13.74
C MET A 146 4.29 1.90 -13.48
N VAL A 147 5.58 1.96 -13.16
CA VAL A 147 6.31 3.21 -12.97
C VAL A 147 6.34 4.03 -14.27
N SER A 148 6.58 3.38 -15.41
CA SER A 148 6.53 4.05 -16.72
C SER A 148 5.16 4.64 -16.99
N ARG A 149 4.08 3.94 -16.59
CA ARG A 149 2.73 4.47 -16.70
C ARG A 149 2.53 5.70 -15.82
N LEU A 150 2.95 5.66 -14.55
CA LEU A 150 2.86 6.80 -13.64
C LEU A 150 3.59 8.03 -14.19
N VAL A 151 4.82 7.85 -14.69
CA VAL A 151 5.61 8.92 -15.35
C VAL A 151 4.86 9.48 -16.56
N ALA A 152 4.29 8.62 -17.41
CA ALA A 152 3.57 9.04 -18.61
C ALA A 152 2.25 9.79 -18.31
N THR A 153 1.73 9.69 -17.09
CA THR A 153 0.51 10.36 -16.63
C THR A 153 0.77 11.42 -15.56
N ALA A 154 2.03 11.80 -15.34
CA ALA A 154 2.41 12.66 -14.23
C ALA A 154 1.80 14.07 -14.33
N ASP A 155 1.59 14.57 -15.54
CA ASP A 155 0.94 15.85 -15.85
C ASP A 155 -0.55 15.90 -15.48
N LYS A 156 -1.19 14.74 -15.33
CA LYS A 156 -2.61 14.58 -14.99
C LYS A 156 -2.82 14.04 -13.57
N CYS A 157 -1.74 13.89 -12.83
CA CYS A 157 -1.75 13.35 -11.48
C CYS A 157 -2.06 14.44 -10.46
N ASP A 158 -2.84 14.12 -9.44
CA ASP A 158 -2.97 14.96 -8.27
C ASP A 158 -1.75 14.79 -7.35
N ALA A 159 -1.39 15.83 -6.60
CA ALA A 159 -0.20 15.81 -5.74
C ALA A 159 -0.29 14.75 -4.63
N GLU A 160 -1.47 14.47 -4.08
CA GLU A 160 -1.65 13.41 -3.07
C GLU A 160 -1.44 12.03 -3.67
N VAL A 161 -1.97 11.81 -4.88
CA VAL A 161 -1.79 10.57 -5.63
C VAL A 161 -0.31 10.37 -5.98
N ALA A 162 0.38 11.42 -6.40
CA ALA A 162 1.81 11.40 -6.71
C ALA A 162 2.65 11.00 -5.49
N CYS A 163 2.39 11.63 -4.33
CA CYS A 163 3.02 11.29 -3.05
C CYS A 163 2.79 9.82 -2.66
N ASN A 164 1.55 9.35 -2.77
CA ASN A 164 1.20 7.98 -2.43
C ASN A 164 1.86 6.97 -3.38
N ALA A 165 1.85 7.25 -4.69
CA ALA A 165 2.47 6.41 -5.70
C ALA A 165 3.99 6.29 -5.52
N ALA A 166 4.67 7.41 -5.28
CA ALA A 166 6.11 7.44 -5.02
C ALA A 166 6.47 6.64 -3.76
N TYR A 167 5.72 6.85 -2.67
CA TYR A 167 5.89 6.10 -1.44
C TYR A 167 5.69 4.60 -1.62
N CYS A 168 4.56 4.19 -2.18
CA CYS A 168 4.23 2.77 -2.37
C CYS A 168 5.25 2.09 -3.29
N THR A 169 5.68 2.77 -4.36
CA THR A 169 6.75 2.27 -5.24
C THR A 169 8.06 2.09 -4.47
N SER A 170 8.46 3.07 -3.64
CA SER A 170 9.68 2.97 -2.83
C SER A 170 9.64 1.78 -1.87
N MET A 171 8.49 1.54 -1.23
CA MET A 171 8.31 0.43 -0.31
C MET A 171 8.40 -0.91 -1.03
N ILE A 172 7.82 -1.03 -2.23
CA ILE A 172 7.93 -2.25 -3.04
C ILE A 172 9.40 -2.47 -3.44
N VAL A 173 10.10 -1.45 -3.95
CA VAL A 173 11.53 -1.57 -4.32
C VAL A 173 12.39 -2.01 -3.14
N LEU A 174 12.18 -1.44 -1.95
CA LEU A 174 12.91 -1.82 -0.74
C LEU A 174 12.59 -3.26 -0.29
N ASN A 175 11.33 -3.68 -0.40
CA ASN A 175 10.95 -5.05 -0.06
C ASN A 175 11.59 -6.06 -1.01
N THR A 176 11.63 -5.76 -2.31
CA THR A 176 12.26 -6.66 -3.29
C THR A 176 13.79 -6.63 -3.22
N ALA A 177 14.41 -5.51 -2.84
CA ALA A 177 15.86 -5.47 -2.59
C ALA A 177 16.29 -6.40 -1.45
N LYS A 178 15.43 -6.58 -0.43
CA LYS A 178 15.69 -7.48 0.70
C LYS A 178 15.62 -8.97 0.31
N SER A 179 14.87 -9.34 -0.73
CA SER A 179 14.77 -10.73 -1.18
C SER A 179 15.97 -11.21 -2.02
N ARG A 180 16.98 -10.35 -2.26
CA ARG A 180 18.29 -10.66 -2.91
C ARG A 180 18.24 -11.19 -4.36
N GLU A 181 17.10 -11.16 -5.03
CA GLU A 181 16.97 -11.83 -6.33
C GLU A 181 17.54 -11.02 -7.51
N ILE A 182 17.71 -9.69 -7.43
CA ILE A 182 18.07 -8.86 -8.60
C ILE A 182 18.87 -7.60 -8.20
N ALA A 183 19.68 -7.07 -9.15
CA ALA A 183 20.40 -5.79 -9.05
C ALA A 183 19.44 -4.60 -8.77
N PRO A 184 19.47 -3.99 -7.58
CA PRO A 184 18.55 -2.91 -7.19
C PRO A 184 18.64 -1.65 -8.04
N SER A 185 19.72 -1.48 -8.82
CA SER A 185 20.06 -0.23 -9.50
C SER A 185 19.04 0.21 -10.55
N ALA A 186 18.48 -0.70 -11.34
CA ALA A 186 17.55 -0.35 -12.43
C ALA A 186 16.16 0.09 -11.92
N LEU A 187 15.65 -0.56 -10.88
CA LEU A 187 14.40 -0.15 -10.24
C LEU A 187 14.55 1.18 -9.49
N MET A 188 15.67 1.34 -8.78
CA MET A 188 15.99 2.60 -8.10
C MET A 188 16.06 3.75 -9.12
N GLU A 189 16.62 3.51 -10.30
CA GLU A 189 16.65 4.51 -11.37
C GLU A 189 15.26 4.85 -11.91
N SER A 190 14.40 3.85 -12.08
CA SER A 190 13.00 4.08 -12.49
C SER A 190 12.24 4.92 -11.46
N LEU A 191 12.45 4.64 -10.18
CA LEU A 191 11.86 5.41 -9.09
C LEU A 191 12.42 6.83 -8.99
N ARG A 192 13.73 7.05 -9.25
CA ARG A 192 14.28 8.40 -9.35
C ARG A 192 13.62 9.21 -10.47
N LYS A 193 13.41 8.60 -11.64
CA LYS A 193 12.69 9.25 -12.75
C LYS A 193 11.25 9.59 -12.37
N LEU A 194 10.58 8.71 -11.63
CA LEU A 194 9.25 8.99 -11.10
C LEU A 194 9.25 10.20 -10.15
N LEU A 195 10.17 10.23 -9.19
CA LEU A 195 10.31 11.33 -8.24
C LEU A 195 10.58 12.66 -8.97
N GLN A 196 11.52 12.66 -9.93
CA GLN A 196 11.81 13.82 -10.78
C GLN A 196 10.59 14.31 -11.56
N SER A 197 9.76 13.38 -12.06
CA SER A 197 8.55 13.73 -12.81
C SER A 197 7.47 14.36 -11.93
N TYR A 198 7.44 14.02 -10.64
CA TYR A 198 6.50 14.58 -9.67
C TYR A 198 7.01 15.83 -8.95
N SER A 199 8.32 16.08 -8.91
CA SER A 199 8.90 17.25 -8.24
C SER A 199 8.20 18.58 -8.57
N PRO A 200 7.90 18.93 -9.84
CA PRO A 200 7.25 20.21 -10.15
C PRO A 200 5.85 20.32 -9.52
N LEU A 201 5.09 19.22 -9.54
CA LEU A 201 3.76 19.14 -8.94
C LEU A 201 3.85 19.33 -7.43
N ILE A 202 4.77 18.63 -6.76
CA ILE A 202 4.96 18.74 -5.31
C ILE A 202 5.40 20.15 -4.90
N VAL A 203 6.30 20.79 -5.67
CA VAL A 203 6.71 22.18 -5.44
C VAL A 203 5.51 23.12 -5.50
N SER A 204 4.63 22.95 -6.48
CA SER A 204 3.45 23.81 -6.66
C SER A 204 2.36 23.60 -5.59
N SER A 205 2.27 22.39 -5.02
CA SER A 205 1.21 22.00 -4.09
C SER A 205 1.65 21.92 -2.62
N ALA A 206 2.94 22.13 -2.31
CA ALA A 206 3.50 21.99 -0.95
C ALA A 206 2.69 22.70 0.13
N ALA A 207 2.22 23.92 -0.16
CA ALA A 207 1.47 24.77 0.76
C ALA A 207 0.07 24.24 1.12
N THR A 208 -0.51 23.36 0.29
CA THR A 208 -1.87 22.82 0.47
C THR A 208 -1.87 21.36 0.87
N LEU A 209 -0.77 20.64 0.65
CA LEU A 209 -0.64 19.23 1.00
C LEU A 209 -0.66 19.00 2.52
N GLU A 210 -1.36 17.95 2.93
CA GLU A 210 -1.30 17.44 4.30
C GLU A 210 0.11 16.94 4.66
N LEU A 211 0.49 17.09 5.92
CA LEU A 211 1.84 16.71 6.39
C LEU A 211 2.11 15.22 6.28
N GLY A 212 1.09 14.38 6.51
CA GLY A 212 1.21 12.93 6.31
C GLY A 212 1.56 12.58 4.86
N THR A 213 0.99 13.32 3.91
CA THR A 213 1.23 13.16 2.47
C THR A 213 2.62 13.65 2.08
N ILE A 214 3.07 14.77 2.63
CA ILE A 214 4.45 15.27 2.43
C ILE A 214 5.47 14.25 2.94
N ALA A 215 5.24 13.69 4.13
CA ALA A 215 6.17 12.74 4.72
C ALA A 215 6.31 11.46 3.89
N LYS A 216 5.23 10.98 3.25
CA LYS A 216 5.29 9.87 2.30
C LYS A 216 6.25 10.16 1.14
N PHE A 217 6.19 11.36 0.56
CA PHE A 217 7.07 11.74 -0.55
C PHE A 217 8.52 11.90 -0.12
N VAL A 218 8.75 12.54 1.03
CA VAL A 218 10.09 12.70 1.61
C VAL A 218 10.70 11.34 1.99
N GLU A 219 9.91 10.41 2.53
CA GLU A 219 10.33 9.04 2.81
C GLU A 219 10.72 8.32 1.51
N ALA A 220 9.96 8.51 0.42
CA ALA A 220 10.32 7.96 -0.90
C ALA A 220 11.65 8.51 -1.46
N MET A 221 11.90 9.82 -1.30
CA MET A 221 13.16 10.47 -1.67
C MET A 221 14.34 9.94 -0.85
N SER A 222 14.17 9.84 0.47
CA SER A 222 15.18 9.29 1.39
C SER A 222 15.52 7.83 1.05
N ASN A 223 14.51 6.98 0.84
CA ASN A 223 14.66 5.58 0.46
C ASN A 223 15.45 5.38 -0.84
N THR A 224 15.52 6.40 -1.70
CA THR A 224 16.17 6.33 -3.02
C THR A 224 17.48 7.09 -3.11
N ALA A 225 17.88 7.75 -2.01
CA ALA A 225 18.93 8.76 -2.00
C ALA A 225 18.73 9.81 -3.11
N HIS A 226 17.47 10.13 -3.43
CA HIS A 226 17.12 11.16 -4.38
C HIS A 226 16.96 12.49 -3.64
N SER A 227 17.71 13.50 -4.06
CA SER A 227 17.60 14.85 -3.53
C SER A 227 17.05 15.78 -4.58
N ASP A 228 15.94 16.45 -4.27
CA ASP A 228 15.44 17.58 -5.05
C ASP A 228 15.38 18.82 -4.16
N ARG A 229 16.34 19.73 -4.39
CA ARG A 229 16.46 20.96 -3.61
C ARG A 229 15.21 21.83 -3.73
N ALA A 230 14.59 21.91 -4.91
CA ALA A 230 13.43 22.75 -5.12
C ALA A 230 12.23 22.24 -4.31
N VAL A 231 12.05 20.92 -4.24
CA VAL A 231 11.03 20.29 -3.38
C VAL A 231 11.30 20.60 -1.92
N MET A 232 12.51 20.35 -1.42
CA MET A 232 12.84 20.57 0.00
C MET A 232 12.68 22.04 0.40
N ASP A 233 13.10 22.97 -0.46
CA ASP A 233 12.89 24.42 -0.27
C ASP A 233 11.40 24.79 -0.21
N ALA A 234 10.57 24.20 -1.08
CA ALA A 234 9.13 24.44 -1.09
C ALA A 234 8.43 23.88 0.16
N LEU A 235 8.85 22.70 0.62
CA LEU A 235 8.36 22.09 1.87
C LEU A 235 8.75 22.93 3.09
N ALA A 236 10.01 23.38 3.17
CA ALA A 236 10.47 24.25 4.26
C ALA A 236 9.66 25.56 4.31
N ARG A 237 9.49 26.23 3.17
CA ARG A 237 8.64 27.44 3.08
C ARG A 237 7.20 27.16 3.49
N SER A 238 6.64 26.03 3.07
CA SER A 238 5.28 25.64 3.45
C SER A 238 5.12 25.43 4.96
N LEU A 239 6.12 24.85 5.62
CA LEU A 239 6.10 24.64 7.07
C LEU A 239 6.20 25.99 7.81
N MET A 240 7.08 26.87 7.36
CA MET A 240 7.28 28.18 7.97
C MET A 240 6.13 29.16 7.72
N ALA A 241 5.39 29.01 6.62
CA ALA A 241 4.26 29.87 6.30
C ALA A 241 3.09 29.78 7.29
N SER A 242 3.01 28.71 8.10
CA SER A 242 1.92 28.52 9.05
C SER A 242 2.41 27.85 10.34
N PRO A 243 2.46 28.58 11.47
CA PRO A 243 2.79 28.00 12.78
C PRO A 243 1.92 26.78 13.14
N ALA A 244 0.66 26.74 12.67
CA ALA A 244 -0.24 25.63 12.88
C ALA A 244 0.29 24.31 12.25
N ARG A 245 0.96 24.38 11.10
CA ARG A 245 1.57 23.20 10.45
C ARG A 245 2.76 22.67 11.25
N VAL A 246 3.56 23.55 11.84
CA VAL A 246 4.67 23.11 12.71
C VAL A 246 4.14 22.43 13.97
N VAL A 247 3.08 22.96 14.57
CA VAL A 247 2.40 22.32 15.71
C VAL A 247 1.78 20.97 15.31
N GLU A 248 1.12 20.90 14.16
CA GLU A 248 0.55 19.65 13.64
C GLU A 248 1.64 18.60 13.40
N LEU A 249 2.79 19.01 12.86
CA LEU A 249 3.94 18.15 12.68
C LEU A 249 4.47 17.63 14.02
N GLY A 250 4.50 18.48 15.05
CA GLY A 250 4.85 18.12 16.43
C GLY A 250 3.96 17.05 17.04
N ARG A 251 2.69 16.95 16.63
CA ARG A 251 1.77 15.89 17.08
C ARG A 251 2.17 14.50 16.59
N SER A 252 2.87 14.41 15.45
CA SER A 252 3.42 13.16 14.92
C SER A 252 4.94 13.12 15.06
N LYS A 253 5.42 12.65 16.22
CA LYS A 253 6.87 12.50 16.50
C LYS A 253 7.60 11.76 15.39
N ARG A 254 6.98 10.74 14.79
CA ARG A 254 7.56 9.98 13.67
C ARG A 254 7.71 10.83 12.42
N THR A 255 6.65 11.52 11.99
CA THR A 255 6.66 12.37 10.80
C THR A 255 7.68 13.50 10.96
N CYS A 256 7.69 14.15 12.14
CA CYS A 256 8.66 15.20 12.47
C CYS A 256 10.10 14.66 12.38
N HIS A 257 10.37 13.52 13.01
CA HIS A 257 11.69 12.90 13.00
C HIS A 257 12.15 12.54 11.58
N MET A 258 11.29 11.91 10.77
CA MET A 258 11.61 11.55 9.39
C MET A 258 11.91 12.77 8.52
N LEU A 259 11.17 13.87 8.69
CA LEU A 259 11.43 15.11 7.96
C LEU A 259 12.76 15.73 8.39
N ILE A 260 13.04 15.81 9.70
CA ILE A 260 14.34 16.30 10.22
C ILE A 260 15.49 15.46 9.67
N GLU A 261 15.41 14.14 9.77
CA GLU A 261 16.45 13.24 9.26
C GLU A 261 16.63 13.40 7.76
N SER A 262 15.54 13.60 7.01
CA SER A 262 15.61 13.83 5.58
C SER A 262 16.22 15.19 5.23
N PHE A 263 15.92 16.26 5.96
CA PHE A 263 16.61 17.54 5.78
C PHE A 263 18.13 17.37 6.04
N ILE A 264 18.50 16.75 7.17
CA ILE A 264 19.90 16.52 7.52
C ILE A 264 20.61 15.64 6.48
N ALA A 265 20.01 14.52 6.08
CA ALA A 265 20.59 13.58 5.11
C ALA A 265 20.85 14.22 3.75
N HIS A 266 20.07 15.23 3.38
CA HIS A 266 20.22 15.97 2.13
C HIS A 266 21.01 17.27 2.27
N GLY A 267 21.68 17.49 3.41
CA GLY A 267 22.49 18.68 3.65
C GLY A 267 21.67 19.97 3.72
N PHE A 268 20.38 19.85 4.04
CA PHE A 268 19.50 20.97 4.28
C PHE A 268 19.64 21.42 5.73
N ASP A 269 20.06 22.67 5.89
CA ASP A 269 19.90 23.42 7.12
C ASP A 269 18.72 24.37 6.89
N PRO A 270 17.46 23.91 7.00
CA PRO A 270 16.36 24.85 6.97
C PRO A 270 16.59 25.82 8.13
N GLU A 271 16.26 27.11 7.94
CA GLU A 271 16.52 28.23 8.87
C GLU A 271 16.68 27.75 10.31
N GLU A 272 17.75 28.16 11.00
CA GLU A 272 18.09 27.70 12.36
C GLU A 272 16.84 27.63 13.26
N ASP A 273 15.93 28.59 13.10
CA ASP A 273 14.59 28.66 13.70
C ASP A 273 13.64 27.49 13.39
N LEU A 274 13.55 27.00 12.15
CA LEU A 274 12.76 25.81 11.80
C LEU A 274 13.36 24.56 12.46
N MET A 275 14.68 24.38 12.38
CA MET A 275 15.33 23.22 13.00
C MET A 275 15.22 23.26 14.52
N LEU A 276 15.34 24.45 15.13
CA LEU A 276 15.12 24.67 16.55
C LEU A 276 13.68 24.34 16.93
N THR A 277 12.70 24.89 16.21
CA THR A 277 11.27 24.64 16.49
C THR A 277 10.92 23.16 16.33
N LEU A 278 11.43 22.48 15.29
CA LEU A 278 11.20 21.05 15.09
C LEU A 278 11.86 20.19 16.18
N ARG A 279 13.06 20.56 16.65
CA ARG A 279 13.74 19.90 17.78
C ARG A 279 12.99 20.12 19.09
N GLU A 280 12.54 21.34 19.35
CA GLU A 280 11.73 21.67 20.53
C GLU A 280 10.42 20.89 20.55
N GLN A 281 9.74 20.71 19.41
CA GLN A 281 8.54 19.87 19.34
C GLN A 281 8.85 18.38 19.57
N ARG A 282 10.00 17.90 19.08
CA ARG A 282 10.46 16.52 19.30
C ARG A 282 10.75 16.26 20.78
N GLU A 283 11.39 17.20 21.46
CA GLU A 283 11.86 17.08 22.85
C GLU A 283 10.77 17.47 23.87
N GLY A 284 9.93 18.47 23.57
CA GLY A 284 8.90 19.02 24.45
C GLY A 284 7.63 18.18 24.60
N GLY A 285 7.38 17.22 23.69
CA GLY A 285 6.24 16.29 23.77
C GLY A 285 6.34 15.21 24.87
N GLY A 286 7.17 15.42 25.90
CA GLY A 286 7.32 14.56 27.08
C GLY A 286 6.76 15.17 28.36
N GLY A 287 6.23 16.40 28.32
CA GLY A 287 5.82 17.13 29.53
C GLY A 287 4.59 18.01 29.32
N SER A 288 3.43 17.41 29.07
CA SER A 288 2.14 18.01 29.43
C SER A 288 1.09 16.90 29.49
N SER A 289 0.47 16.80 30.66
CA SER A 289 -0.73 16.03 31.04
C SER A 289 -1.67 15.58 29.93
#